data_AF-A0A3S1L2R1-F1
#
_entry.id   AF-A0A3S1L2R1-F1
#
_cell.length_a   1.000
_cell.length_b   1.000
_cell.length_c   1.000
_cell.angle_alpha   90.00
_cell.angle_beta   90.00
_cell.angle_gamma   90.00
#
_symmetry.space_group_name_H-M   'P 1'
#
loop_
_entity.id
_entity.type
_entity.pdbx_description
1 polymer ?
#
loop_
_entity_poly.entity_id
_entity_poly.type
_entity_poly.pdbx_seq_one_letter_code
_entity_poly.pdbx_strand_id
1 'polypeptide(L)'
;LNGTMTVNHLLDTRPENYHKWGVMKKDLRLENVGQMMHLRVELQTFFRLPRSNALVFPIRCYLIKLDELVTVPKWARRFHRVIRDLPAELATYKGFISNRPKIVEWLSKYDDGAPTSPGIWPD
;
A
#
# COMPACT_ATOMS: atom_id res chain seq x y z
N LEU A 1 5.77 4.93 10.66
CA LEU A 1 5.56 4.57 9.25
C LEU A 1 4.15 4.96 8.85
N ASN A 2 3.95 5.50 7.66
CA ASN A 2 2.62 5.69 7.07
C ASN A 2 2.49 4.77 5.84
N GLY A 3 1.26 4.41 5.45
CA GLY A 3 1.04 3.46 4.36
C GLY A 3 -0.26 3.71 3.60
N THR A 4 -0.23 3.47 2.29
CA THR A 4 -1.38 3.53 1.37
C THR A 4 -1.21 2.55 0.21
N MET A 5 -2.23 2.44 -0.64
CA MET A 5 -2.18 1.69 -1.90
C MET A 5 -2.04 2.65 -3.08
N THR A 6 -1.33 2.24 -4.13
CA THR A 6 -1.21 3.00 -5.37
C THR A 6 -1.36 2.07 -6.58
N VAL A 7 -2.01 2.57 -7.64
CA VAL A 7 -2.08 1.88 -8.93
C VAL A 7 -0.89 2.33 -9.76
N ASN A 8 -0.14 1.38 -10.31
CA ASN A 8 1.15 1.53 -10.97
C ASN A 8 2.27 2.05 -10.05
N HIS A 9 3.51 1.96 -10.53
CA HIS A 9 4.70 2.44 -9.84
C HIS A 9 4.85 3.97 -9.98
N LEU A 10 3.95 4.72 -9.35
CA LEU A 10 3.87 6.18 -9.45
C LEU A 10 4.22 6.85 -8.12
N LEU A 11 5.25 7.71 -8.14
CA LEU A 11 5.57 8.60 -7.03
C LEU A 11 4.75 9.90 -7.08
N ASP A 12 4.51 10.42 -8.28
CA ASP A 12 3.80 11.69 -8.49
C ASP A 12 2.28 11.51 -8.47
N THR A 13 1.73 11.17 -7.30
CA THR A 13 0.28 11.05 -7.05
C THR A 13 -0.30 12.34 -6.47
N ARG A 14 0.16 13.50 -6.96
CA ARG A 14 -0.29 14.81 -6.48
C ARG A 14 -1.62 15.22 -7.11
N PRO A 15 -2.45 16.04 -6.43
CA PRO A 15 -3.73 16.50 -6.96
C PRO A 15 -3.64 17.18 -8.34
N GLU A 16 -2.59 17.95 -8.60
CA GLU A 16 -2.39 18.70 -9.85
C GLU A 16 -2.34 17.79 -11.08
N ASN A 17 -1.92 16.53 -10.89
CA ASN A 17 -1.83 15.52 -11.95
C ASN A 17 -2.95 14.46 -11.84
N TYR A 18 -4.02 14.71 -11.08
CA TYR A 18 -5.08 13.71 -10.85
C TYR A 18 -5.72 13.18 -12.13
N HIS A 19 -5.92 14.04 -13.15
CA HIS A 19 -6.44 13.65 -14.45
C HIS A 19 -5.56 12.63 -15.18
N LYS A 20 -4.26 12.53 -14.84
CA LYS A 20 -3.32 11.55 -15.40
C LYS A 20 -3.36 10.24 -14.64
N TRP A 21 -3.24 10.27 -13.31
CA TRP A 21 -3.06 9.05 -12.51
C TRP A 21 -4.37 8.51 -11.90
N GLY A 22 -5.33 9.38 -11.57
CA GLY A 22 -6.60 8.98 -10.95
C GLY A 22 -7.45 8.11 -11.87
N VAL A 23 -7.41 8.38 -13.18
CA VAL A 23 -8.13 7.60 -14.20
C VAL A 23 -7.63 6.16 -14.32
N MET A 24 -6.34 5.93 -14.06
CA MET A 24 -5.71 4.60 -14.15
C MET A 24 -6.29 3.59 -13.15
N LYS A 25 -6.95 4.07 -12.09
CA LYS A 25 -7.64 3.19 -11.12
C LYS A 25 -8.72 2.34 -11.77
N LYS A 26 -9.29 2.80 -12.89
CA LYS A 26 -10.34 2.10 -13.64
C LYS A 26 -9.82 0.89 -14.41
N ASP A 27 -8.53 0.86 -14.76
CA ASP A 27 -7.90 -0.20 -15.55
C ASP A 27 -7.59 -1.45 -14.72
N LEU A 28 -7.82 -1.39 -13.40
CA LEU A 28 -7.59 -2.50 -12.51
C LEU A 28 -8.64 -3.60 -12.72
N ARG A 29 -8.16 -4.79 -13.07
CA ARG A 29 -8.92 -6.03 -13.26
C ARG A 29 -8.30 -7.12 -12.41
N LEU A 30 -9.03 -8.21 -12.14
CA LEU A 30 -8.55 -9.25 -11.22
C LEU A 30 -7.22 -9.86 -11.70
N GLU A 31 -7.03 -9.97 -13.01
CA GLU A 31 -5.87 -10.61 -13.64
C GLU A 31 -4.59 -9.76 -13.51
N ASN A 32 -4.72 -8.43 -13.39
CA ASN A 32 -3.59 -7.50 -13.36
C ASN A 32 -3.32 -6.88 -11.97
N VAL A 33 -4.08 -7.28 -10.94
CA VAL A 33 -3.91 -6.77 -9.56
C VAL A 33 -2.47 -6.92 -9.07
N GLY A 34 -1.87 -8.09 -9.28
CA GLY A 34 -0.50 -8.38 -8.87
C GLY A 34 0.56 -7.41 -9.40
N GLN A 35 0.43 -7.03 -10.67
CA GLN A 35 1.40 -6.18 -11.36
C GLN A 35 1.10 -4.68 -11.18
N MET A 36 -0.18 -4.30 -11.13
CA MET A 36 -0.57 -2.89 -11.08
C MET A 36 -0.68 -2.36 -9.66
N MET A 37 -1.18 -3.13 -8.69
CA MET A 37 -1.31 -2.62 -7.33
C MET A 37 0.02 -2.64 -6.60
N HIS A 38 0.32 -1.53 -5.94
CA HIS A 38 1.50 -1.36 -5.12
C HIS A 38 1.09 -0.99 -3.70
N LEU A 39 1.75 -1.62 -2.72
CA LEU A 39 1.81 -1.10 -1.37
C LEU A 39 2.85 0.03 -1.34
N ARG A 40 2.44 1.21 -0.90
CA ARG A 40 3.31 2.37 -0.71
C ARG A 40 3.50 2.61 0.79
N VAL A 41 4.76 2.62 1.23
CA VAL A 41 5.15 2.88 2.62
C VAL A 41 6.03 4.11 2.71
N GLU A 42 5.76 4.95 3.69
CA GLU A 42 6.54 6.14 4.00
C GLU A 42 7.36 5.92 5.27
N LEU A 43 8.69 5.95 5.11
CA LEU A 43 9.61 6.11 6.20
C LEU A 43 9.73 7.60 6.50
N GLN A 44 9.16 7.98 7.64
CA GLN A 44 9.07 9.34 8.13
C GLN A 44 10.00 9.47 9.33
N THR A 45 10.85 10.49 9.31
CA THR A 45 11.79 10.79 10.41
C THR A 45 11.66 12.27 10.78
N PHE A 46 12.10 12.64 11.99
CA PHE A 46 12.09 14.01 12.45
C PHE A 46 13.49 14.40 12.92
N PHE A 47 14.04 15.46 12.35
CA PHE A 47 15.35 15.98 12.73
C PHE A 47 15.25 17.46 13.11
N ARG A 48 15.78 17.83 14.28
CA ARG A 48 15.95 19.23 14.66
C ARG A 48 17.15 19.80 13.90
N LEU A 49 16.97 20.91 13.19
CA LEU A 49 18.08 21.67 12.61
C LEU A 49 18.73 22.53 13.70
N PRO A 50 20.03 22.33 14.01
CA PRO A 50 20.66 22.92 15.19
C PRO A 50 20.85 24.43 15.11
N ARG A 51 20.85 25.02 13.91
CA ARG A 51 21.07 26.46 13.71
C ARG A 51 19.78 27.26 13.57
N SER A 52 18.83 26.76 12.78
CA SER A 52 17.58 27.47 12.49
C SER A 52 16.46 27.15 13.46
N ASN A 53 16.65 26.14 14.33
CA ASN A 53 15.61 25.57 15.16
C ASN A 53 14.39 25.06 14.36
N ALA A 54 14.51 24.84 13.05
CA ALA A 54 13.45 24.21 12.26
C ALA A 54 13.43 22.68 12.47
N LEU A 55 12.34 22.03 12.07
CA LEU A 55 12.22 20.57 12.00
C LEU A 55 12.25 20.12 10.55
N VAL A 56 13.16 19.21 10.21
CA VAL A 56 13.11 18.49 8.93
C VAL A 56 12.24 17.26 9.10
N PHE A 57 11.29 17.10 8.19
CA PHE A 57 10.42 15.95 8.10
C PHE A 57 10.56 15.31 6.70
N PRO A 58 11.62 14.52 6.45
CA PRO A 58 11.75 13.83 5.17
C PRO A 58 10.73 12.68 5.11
N ILE A 59 10.12 12.53 3.94
CA ILE A 59 9.18 11.46 3.63
C ILE A 59 9.83 10.58 2.58
N ARG A 60 10.40 9.45 3.00
CA ARG A 60 11.01 8.48 2.09
C ARG A 60 9.97 7.44 1.67
N CYS A 61 9.50 7.53 0.43
CA CYS A 61 8.51 6.61 -0.13
C CYS A 61 9.17 5.36 -0.72
N TYR A 62 8.69 4.19 -0.32
CA TYR A 62 8.96 2.89 -0.92
C TYR A 62 7.69 2.37 -1.58
N LEU A 63 7.83 1.70 -2.73
CA LEU A 63 6.75 0.98 -3.39
C LEU A 63 7.17 -0.46 -3.62
N ILE A 64 6.23 -1.38 -3.45
CA ILE A 64 6.37 -2.80 -3.78
C ILE A 64 5.09 -3.25 -4.46
N LYS A 65 5.19 -3.90 -5.62
CA LYS A 65 4.00 -4.44 -6.30
C LYS A 65 3.50 -5.68 -5.58
N LEU A 66 2.20 -5.99 -5.70
CA LEU A 66 1.64 -7.12 -4.97
C LEU A 66 2.27 -8.47 -5.37
N ASP A 67 2.66 -8.65 -6.63
CA ASP A 67 3.38 -9.87 -7.06
C ASP A 67 4.73 -10.07 -6.36
N GLU A 68 5.41 -8.98 -5.97
CA GLU A 68 6.64 -9.05 -5.18
C GLU A 68 6.32 -9.25 -3.70
N LEU A 69 5.31 -8.57 -3.18
CA LEU A 69 4.90 -8.67 -1.77
C LEU A 69 4.51 -10.10 -1.40
N VAL A 70 3.80 -10.81 -2.28
CA VAL A 70 3.32 -12.17 -2.00
C VAL A 70 4.41 -13.24 -2.09
N THR A 71 5.63 -12.91 -2.53
CA THR A 71 6.78 -13.82 -2.47
C THR A 71 7.17 -14.17 -1.03
N VAL A 72 6.73 -13.37 -0.05
CA VAL A 72 6.82 -13.68 1.38
C VAL A 72 5.44 -14.12 1.87
N PRO A 73 5.20 -15.43 2.12
CA PRO A 73 3.88 -15.95 2.47
C PRO A 73 3.25 -15.28 3.70
N LYS A 74 4.05 -15.01 4.72
CA LYS A 74 3.63 -14.27 5.92
C LYS A 74 3.06 -12.89 5.60
N TRP A 75 3.69 -12.16 4.67
CA TRP A 75 3.25 -10.83 4.25
C TRP A 75 1.97 -10.93 3.43
N ALA A 76 1.89 -11.88 2.50
CA ALA A 76 0.70 -12.13 1.70
C ALA A 76 -0.54 -12.36 2.57
N ARG A 77 -0.44 -13.31 3.51
CA ARG A 77 -1.49 -13.67 4.47
C ARG A 77 -1.91 -12.49 5.34
N ARG A 78 -0.93 -11.78 5.93
CA ARG A 78 -1.22 -10.61 6.76
C ARG A 78 -1.91 -9.52 5.97
N PHE A 79 -1.41 -9.25 4.77
CA PHE A 79 -1.89 -8.15 3.94
C PHE A 79 -3.31 -8.38 3.45
N HIS A 80 -3.66 -9.62 3.08
CA HIS A 80 -5.04 -10.02 2.82
C HIS A 80 -5.97 -9.60 3.96
N ARG A 81 -5.65 -10.01 5.19
CA ARG A 81 -6.46 -9.73 6.39
C ARG A 81 -6.57 -8.24 6.70
N VAL A 82 -5.45 -7.52 6.61
CA VAL A 82 -5.42 -6.06 6.82
C VAL A 82 -6.34 -5.35 5.83
N ILE A 83 -6.26 -5.65 4.53
CA ILE A 83 -7.10 -4.99 3.52
C ILE A 83 -8.56 -5.44 3.63
N ARG A 84 -8.83 -6.69 4.00
CA ARG A 84 -10.18 -7.22 4.23
C ARG A 84 -10.86 -6.56 5.42
N ASP A 85 -10.13 -6.32 6.51
CA ASP A 85 -10.72 -5.87 7.79
C ASP A 85 -10.59 -4.36 8.03
N LEU A 86 -9.88 -3.63 7.15
CA LEU A 86 -9.69 -2.19 7.30
C LEU A 86 -11.05 -1.44 7.36
N PRO A 87 -11.26 -0.49 8.28
CA PRO A 87 -12.45 0.36 8.26
C PRO A 87 -12.67 1.03 6.89
N ALA A 88 -13.92 1.06 6.42
CA ALA A 88 -14.26 1.60 5.11
C ALA A 88 -13.84 3.07 4.96
N GLU A 89 -14.01 3.87 6.02
CA GLU A 89 -13.58 5.28 6.08
C GLU A 89 -12.09 5.44 5.83
N LEU A 90 -11.25 4.55 6.39
CA LEU A 90 -9.81 4.57 6.17
C LEU A 90 -9.45 4.16 4.73
N ALA A 91 -10.15 3.19 4.14
CA ALA A 91 -9.95 2.81 2.74
C ALA A 91 -10.39 3.92 1.76
N THR A 92 -11.45 4.67 2.11
CA THR A 92 -11.93 5.84 1.37
C THR A 92 -10.90 6.98 1.46
N TYR A 93 -10.46 7.31 2.67
CA TYR A 93 -9.43 8.32 2.90
C TYR A 93 -8.12 8.01 2.17
N LYS A 94 -7.68 6.75 2.22
CA LYS A 94 -6.48 6.28 1.51
C LYS A 94 -6.69 6.10 0.00
N GLY A 95 -7.92 6.30 -0.49
CA GLY A 95 -8.22 6.43 -1.91
C GLY A 95 -8.22 5.12 -2.70
N PHE A 96 -8.40 3.97 -2.06
CA PHE A 96 -8.45 2.66 -2.73
C PHE A 96 -9.75 1.88 -2.50
N ILE A 97 -10.76 2.50 -1.87
CA ILE A 97 -12.05 1.85 -1.58
C ILE A 97 -12.70 1.20 -2.80
N SER A 98 -12.67 1.85 -3.97
CA SER A 98 -13.23 1.31 -5.22
C SER A 98 -12.54 0.03 -5.72
N ASN A 99 -11.26 -0.12 -5.38
CA ASN A 99 -10.42 -1.22 -5.86
C ASN A 99 -10.30 -2.32 -4.80
N ARG A 100 -10.70 -2.04 -3.55
CA ARG A 100 -10.61 -2.94 -2.40
C ARG A 100 -11.20 -4.33 -2.67
N PRO A 101 -12.41 -4.50 -3.26
CA PRO A 101 -12.96 -5.83 -3.50
C PRO A 101 -12.03 -6.72 -4.33
N LYS A 102 -11.48 -6.17 -5.44
CA LYS A 102 -10.54 -6.87 -6.32
C LYS A 102 -9.22 -7.21 -5.63
N ILE A 103 -8.72 -6.29 -4.78
CA ILE A 103 -7.49 -6.52 -4.01
C ILE A 103 -7.68 -7.66 -3.01
N VAL A 104 -8.80 -7.66 -2.28
CA VAL A 104 -9.14 -8.71 -1.30
C VAL A 104 -9.31 -10.04 -2.00
N GLU A 105 -10.10 -10.09 -3.07
CA GLU A 105 -10.33 -11.30 -3.87
C GLU A 105 -9.00 -11.87 -4.38
N TRP A 106 -8.14 -11.04 -4.98
CA TRP A 106 -6.85 -11.49 -5.48
C TRP A 106 -5.91 -11.98 -4.38
N LEU A 107 -5.89 -11.32 -3.22
CA LEU A 107 -5.04 -11.70 -2.08
C LEU A 107 -5.55 -12.96 -1.36
N SER A 108 -6.83 -13.29 -1.46
CA SER A 108 -7.44 -14.42 -0.74
C SER A 108 -6.78 -15.76 -1.05
N LYS A 109 -6.27 -15.93 -2.28
CA LYS A 109 -5.52 -17.14 -2.70
C LYS A 109 -4.20 -17.36 -1.96
N TYR A 110 -3.72 -16.36 -1.21
CA TYR A 110 -2.50 -16.43 -0.40
C TYR A 110 -2.77 -16.45 1.11
N ASP A 111 -4.03 -16.51 1.53
CA ASP A 111 -4.41 -16.70 2.93
C ASP A 111 -4.85 -18.15 3.17
N ASP A 112 -3.91 -18.95 3.67
CA ASP A 112 -4.12 -20.36 4.03
C ASP A 112 -4.87 -20.55 5.37
N GLY A 113 -5.33 -19.48 6.01
CA GLY A 113 -6.04 -19.53 7.29
C GLY A 113 -5.14 -19.73 8.52
N ALA A 114 -3.83 -19.97 8.36
CA ALA A 114 -2.94 -20.17 9.50
C ALA A 114 -2.72 -18.88 10.31
N PRO A 115 -2.39 -18.96 11.61
CA PRO A 115 -2.02 -17.77 12.38
C PRO A 115 -0.85 -17.03 11.72
N THR A 116 -0.84 -15.69 11.79
CA THR A 116 0.34 -14.93 11.36
C THR A 116 1.27 -14.77 12.54
N SER A 117 2.52 -15.23 12.42
CA SER A 117 3.51 -15.06 13.50
C SER A 117 3.76 -13.57 13.80
N PRO A 118 4.23 -13.21 15.02
CA PRO A 118 4.52 -11.83 15.39
C PRO A 118 5.62 -11.17 14.54
N GLY A 119 5.72 -9.84 14.62
CA GLY A 119 6.79 -9.08 13.95
C GLY A 119 6.64 -8.94 12.44
N ILE A 120 7.60 -8.25 11.81
CA ILE A 120 7.56 -7.86 10.38
C ILE A 120 8.48 -8.69 9.47
N TRP A 121 9.40 -9.44 10.06
CA TRP A 121 10.32 -10.31 9.32
C TRP A 121 9.59 -11.51 8.70
N PRO A 122 10.10 -12.07 7.59
CA PRO A 122 9.67 -13.40 7.12
C PRO A 122 9.71 -14.45 8.24
N ASP A 123 8.93 -15.52 8.06
CA ASP A 123 9.02 -16.70 8.92
C ASP A 123 10.34 -17.46 8.68
#